data_AF-W9V1G3-F1
#
_entry.id   AF-W9V1G3-F1
#
_cell.length_a   1.000
_cell.length_b   1.000
_cell.length_c   1.000
_cell.angle_alpha   90.00
_cell.angle_beta   90.00
_cell.angle_gamma   90.00
#
_symmetry.space_group_name_H-M   'P 1'
#
loop_
_entity.id
_entity.type
_entity.pdbx_description
1 polymer ?
#
loop_
_entity_poly.entity_id
_entity_poly.type
_entity_poly.pdbx_seq_one_letter_code
_entity_poly.pdbx_strand_id
1 'polypeptide(L)'
;MSKPLPFLLIGTACLIILIGLKMLISSFHTHKVDLFLDHWQSQGIPPNPKALDIAQTAALNAHSWFPIEQGANHFRIGKVYEWQAFHLPIGDSEANTARRQALDAYRTDTQLRPTWPYAWSHVALMKSQLVELDEEFTHAYQMAKQTGPWRRDTLFELSRIGIDAWPRLSPLQKRLVLETTVQAIITDRRNIRPLTEQLNNARLFATFCVYYRSQTDNLASMCS
;
A
#
# COMPACT_ATOMS: atom_id res chain seq x y z
N MET A 1 -34.85 -45.06 19.12
CA MET A 1 -34.18 -43.74 19.06
C MET A 1 -33.68 -43.54 17.64
N SER A 2 -34.45 -42.85 16.79
CA SER A 2 -34.04 -42.50 15.43
C SER A 2 -32.87 -41.50 15.52
N LYS A 3 -31.74 -41.83 14.89
CA LYS A 3 -30.54 -40.99 14.94
C LYS A 3 -30.82 -39.67 14.21
N PRO A 4 -30.53 -38.49 14.80
CA PRO A 4 -30.74 -37.17 14.17
C PRO A 4 -29.77 -36.87 13.01
N LEU A 5 -29.05 -37.88 12.53
CA LEU A 5 -28.00 -37.78 11.51
C LEU A 5 -28.46 -37.11 10.19
N PRO A 6 -29.64 -37.38 9.60
CA PRO A 6 -30.03 -36.74 8.35
C PRO A 6 -30.32 -35.24 8.51
N PHE A 7 -30.92 -34.82 9.63
CA PHE A 7 -31.16 -33.41 9.92
C PHE A 7 -29.86 -32.65 10.15
N LEU A 8 -28.89 -33.27 10.83
CA LEU A 8 -27.55 -32.70 11.00
C LEU A 8 -26.85 -32.50 9.65
N LEU A 9 -26.88 -33.50 8.76
CA LEU A 9 -26.27 -33.42 7.44
C LEU A 9 -26.90 -32.33 6.56
N ILE A 10 -28.23 -32.22 6.56
CA ILE A 10 -28.94 -31.16 5.84
C ILE A 10 -28.56 -29.78 6.41
N GLY A 11 -28.54 -29.64 7.73
CA GLY A 11 -28.13 -28.38 8.39
C GLY A 11 -26.71 -27.97 8.01
N THR A 12 -25.75 -28.90 8.05
CA THR A 12 -24.36 -28.65 7.64
C THR A 12 -24.26 -28.29 6.16
N ALA A 13 -24.99 -28.99 5.27
CA ALA A 13 -25.00 -28.70 3.85
C ALA A 13 -25.54 -27.28 3.56
N CYS A 14 -26.65 -26.90 4.20
CA CYS A 14 -27.21 -25.55 4.08
C CYS A 14 -26.22 -24.48 4.56
N LEU A 15 -25.53 -24.71 5.69
CA LEU A 15 -24.53 -23.78 6.20
C LEU A 15 -23.36 -23.60 5.21
N ILE A 16 -22.86 -24.69 4.62
CA ILE A 16 -21.78 -24.63 3.62
C ILE A 16 -22.23 -23.83 2.40
N ILE A 17 -23.46 -24.07 1.91
CA ILE A 17 -24.02 -23.34 0.76
C ILE A 17 -24.12 -21.84 1.08
N LEU A 18 -24.61 -21.48 2.27
CA LEU A 18 -24.73 -20.08 2.69
C LEU A 18 -23.37 -19.38 2.79
N ILE A 19 -22.36 -20.06 3.34
CA ILE A 19 -20.98 -19.54 3.39
C ILE A 19 -20.41 -19.37 1.98
N GLY A 20 -20.58 -20.37 1.11
CA GLY A 20 -20.12 -20.30 -0.28
C GLY A 20 -20.77 -19.16 -1.07
N LEU A 21 -22.07 -18.94 -0.90
CA LEU A 21 -22.78 -17.84 -1.56
C LEU A 21 -22.27 -16.47 -1.08
N LYS A 22 -22.04 -16.32 0.22
CA LYS A 22 -21.45 -15.10 0.80
C LYS A 22 -20.06 -14.81 0.21
N MET A 23 -19.21 -15.83 0.12
CA MET A 23 -17.88 -15.70 -0.48
C MET A 23 -17.95 -15.36 -1.98
N LEU A 24 -18.91 -15.93 -2.72
CA LEU A 24 -19.12 -15.63 -4.13
C LEU A 24 -19.54 -14.16 -4.34
N ILE A 25 -20.50 -13.67 -3.56
CA ILE A 25 -20.95 -12.26 -3.62
C ILE A 25 -19.80 -11.33 -3.26
N SER A 26 -19.06 -11.63 -2.19
CA SER A 26 -17.84 -10.88 -1.82
C SER A 26 -16.84 -10.82 -2.97
N SER A 27 -16.56 -11.96 -3.62
CA SER A 27 -15.60 -12.04 -4.74
C SER A 27 -16.01 -11.20 -5.95
N PHE A 28 -17.31 -11.13 -6.25
CA PHE A 28 -17.82 -10.27 -7.33
C PHE A 28 -17.56 -8.79 -7.03
N HIS A 29 -17.80 -8.37 -5.78
CA HIS A 29 -17.48 -7.02 -5.33
C HIS A 29 -15.98 -6.74 -5.31
N THR A 30 -15.15 -7.69 -4.87
CA THR A 30 -13.69 -7.60 -4.92
C THR A 30 -13.21 -7.34 -6.35
N HIS A 31 -13.66 -8.15 -7.31
CA HIS A 31 -13.27 -7.99 -8.72
C HIS A 31 -13.70 -6.62 -9.27
N LYS A 32 -14.90 -6.15 -8.91
CA LYS A 32 -15.38 -4.83 -9.33
C LYS A 32 -14.48 -3.71 -8.82
N VAL A 33 -14.01 -3.76 -7.58
CA VAL A 33 -13.08 -2.77 -7.03
C VAL A 33 -11.74 -2.81 -7.76
N ASP A 34 -11.20 -4.02 -7.99
CA ASP A 34 -9.92 -4.21 -8.67
C ASP A 34 -9.95 -3.59 -10.07
N LEU A 35 -11.04 -3.74 -10.83
CA LEU A 35 -11.20 -3.10 -12.13
C LEU A 35 -11.14 -1.56 -12.08
N PHE A 36 -11.73 -0.93 -11.06
CA PHE A 36 -11.64 0.52 -10.88
C PHE A 36 -10.22 0.95 -10.52
N LEU A 37 -9.59 0.26 -9.56
CA LEU A 37 -8.23 0.56 -9.12
C LEU A 37 -7.22 0.41 -10.27
N ASP A 38 -7.32 -0.68 -11.03
CA ASP A 38 -6.46 -0.93 -12.21
C ASP A 38 -6.68 0.15 -13.28
N HIS A 39 -7.93 0.54 -13.53
CA HIS A 39 -8.24 1.60 -14.48
C HIS A 39 -7.61 2.93 -14.05
N TRP A 40 -7.81 3.36 -12.80
CA TRP A 40 -7.25 4.62 -12.32
C TRP A 40 -5.72 4.61 -12.30
N GLN A 41 -5.12 3.50 -11.88
CA GLN A 41 -3.66 3.30 -11.90
C GLN A 41 -3.11 3.44 -13.32
N SER A 42 -3.80 2.89 -14.33
CA SER A 42 -3.37 2.95 -15.73
C SER A 42 -3.46 4.35 -16.35
N GLN A 43 -4.46 5.14 -15.94
CA GLN A 43 -4.72 6.47 -16.50
C GLN A 43 -3.98 7.59 -15.76
N GLY A 44 -3.74 7.42 -14.45
CA GLY A 44 -3.14 8.45 -13.60
C GLY A 44 -4.03 9.69 -13.41
N ILE A 45 -5.34 9.56 -13.67
CA ILE A 45 -6.33 10.65 -13.59
C ILE A 45 -7.24 10.37 -12.39
N PRO A 46 -7.61 11.40 -11.60
CA PRO A 46 -8.51 11.22 -10.46
C PRO A 46 -9.86 10.63 -10.89
N PRO A 47 -10.48 9.80 -10.02
CA PRO A 47 -11.77 9.23 -10.32
C PRO A 47 -12.85 10.32 -10.42
N ASN A 48 -13.77 10.19 -11.37
CA ASN A 48 -14.98 11.01 -11.32
C ASN A 48 -15.84 10.61 -10.09
N PRO A 49 -16.64 11.53 -9.52
CA PRO A 49 -17.35 11.27 -8.26
C PRO A 49 -18.26 10.03 -8.28
N LYS A 50 -18.91 9.74 -9.42
CA LYS A 50 -19.78 8.58 -9.56
C LYS A 50 -18.99 7.26 -9.58
N ALA A 51 -17.86 7.23 -10.28
CA ALA A 51 -16.98 6.07 -10.29
C ALA A 51 -16.40 5.79 -8.90
N LEU A 52 -16.03 6.86 -8.16
CA LEU A 52 -15.54 6.75 -6.80
C LEU A 52 -16.60 6.14 -5.85
N ASP A 53 -17.83 6.66 -5.88
CA ASP A 53 -18.94 6.15 -5.05
C ASP A 53 -19.22 4.65 -5.32
N ILE A 54 -19.21 4.26 -6.59
CA ILE A 54 -19.41 2.86 -6.99
C ILE A 54 -18.27 1.96 -6.47
N ALA A 55 -17.02 2.42 -6.57
CA ALA A 55 -15.86 1.67 -6.09
C ALA A 55 -15.85 1.56 -4.57
N GLN A 56 -16.18 2.63 -3.85
CA GLN A 56 -16.28 2.63 -2.39
C GLN A 56 -17.37 1.68 -1.91
N THR A 57 -18.56 1.75 -2.51
CA THR A 57 -19.66 0.80 -2.22
C THR A 57 -19.23 -0.64 -2.50
N ALA A 58 -18.52 -0.89 -3.60
CA ALA A 58 -18.02 -2.22 -3.92
C ALA A 58 -16.97 -2.71 -2.90
N ALA A 59 -16.05 -1.85 -2.44
CA ALA A 59 -15.04 -2.21 -1.44
C ALA A 59 -15.65 -2.55 -0.08
N LEU A 60 -16.62 -1.75 0.37
CA LEU A 60 -17.35 -2.00 1.60
C LEU A 60 -18.19 -3.28 1.51
N ASN A 61 -18.81 -3.55 0.35
CA ASN A 61 -19.56 -4.79 0.13
C ASN A 61 -18.66 -6.02 0.05
N ALA A 62 -17.48 -5.91 -0.57
CA ALA A 62 -16.51 -7.00 -0.59
C ALA A 62 -16.13 -7.43 0.83
N HIS A 63 -15.93 -6.45 1.73
CA HIS A 63 -15.69 -6.69 3.15
C HIS A 63 -16.93 -7.27 3.86
N SER A 64 -18.10 -6.65 3.75
CA SER A 64 -19.28 -7.03 4.54
C SER A 64 -19.86 -8.40 4.19
N TRP A 65 -19.73 -8.84 2.94
CA TRP A 65 -20.21 -10.15 2.51
C TRP A 65 -19.27 -11.30 2.89
N PHE A 66 -17.99 -11.03 3.15
CA PHE A 66 -17.08 -12.12 3.51
C PHE A 66 -17.35 -12.59 4.94
N PRO A 67 -17.41 -13.90 5.21
CA PRO A 67 -17.82 -14.42 6.51
C PRO A 67 -16.82 -14.15 7.65
N ILE A 68 -15.59 -13.76 7.32
CA ILE A 68 -14.53 -13.42 8.27
C ILE A 68 -13.83 -12.12 7.86
N GLU A 69 -13.17 -11.47 8.79
CA GLU A 69 -12.39 -10.28 8.47
C GLU A 69 -11.16 -10.64 7.62
N GLN A 70 -10.88 -9.85 6.58
CA GLN A 70 -9.76 -10.08 5.66
C GLN A 70 -8.96 -8.80 5.43
N GLY A 71 -7.65 -8.86 5.72
CA GLY A 71 -6.73 -7.73 5.48
C GLY A 71 -6.72 -7.28 4.02
N ALA A 72 -6.83 -8.20 3.06
CA ALA A 72 -6.87 -7.85 1.63
C ALA A 72 -8.10 -7.01 1.22
N ASN A 73 -9.21 -7.08 1.96
CA ASN A 73 -10.36 -6.22 1.73
C ASN A 73 -10.12 -4.83 2.32
N HIS A 74 -9.49 -4.75 3.50
CA HIS A 74 -9.07 -3.49 4.10
C HIS A 74 -8.05 -2.75 3.23
N PHE A 75 -7.09 -3.47 2.63
CA PHE A 75 -6.17 -2.88 1.66
C PHE A 75 -6.91 -2.19 0.50
N ARG A 76 -7.93 -2.84 -0.06
CA ARG A 76 -8.74 -2.28 -1.15
C ARG A 76 -9.53 -1.06 -0.72
N ILE A 77 -10.13 -1.10 0.47
CA ILE A 77 -10.79 0.06 1.08
C ILE A 77 -9.79 1.22 1.19
N GLY A 78 -8.58 0.95 1.68
CA GLY A 78 -7.52 1.94 1.78
C GLY A 78 -7.15 2.55 0.43
N LYS A 79 -7.00 1.72 -0.61
CA LYS A 79 -6.69 2.19 -1.97
C LYS A 79 -7.79 3.07 -2.54
N VAL A 80 -9.07 2.77 -2.30
CA VAL A 80 -10.18 3.62 -2.78
C VAL A 80 -10.13 5.00 -2.13
N TYR A 81 -9.89 5.07 -0.81
CA TYR A 81 -9.75 6.35 -0.12
C TYR A 81 -8.47 7.10 -0.50
N GLU A 82 -7.38 6.40 -0.79
CA GLU A 82 -6.18 7.01 -1.36
C GLU A 82 -6.49 7.68 -2.72
N TRP A 83 -7.25 7.00 -3.59
CA TRP A 83 -7.66 7.54 -4.88
C TRP A 83 -8.61 8.74 -4.78
N GLN A 84 -9.45 8.78 -3.75
CA GLN A 84 -10.29 9.96 -3.45
C GLN A 84 -9.45 11.22 -3.25
N ALA A 85 -8.27 11.10 -2.62
CA ALA A 85 -7.38 12.21 -2.33
C ALA A 85 -6.15 12.30 -3.27
N PHE A 86 -6.09 11.50 -4.33
CA PHE A 86 -4.88 11.31 -5.15
C PHE A 86 -4.33 12.59 -5.78
N HIS A 87 -5.22 13.50 -6.18
CA HIS A 87 -4.85 14.75 -6.84
C HIS A 87 -4.50 15.89 -5.87
N LEU A 88 -4.71 15.69 -4.57
CA LEU A 88 -4.54 16.73 -3.56
C LEU A 88 -3.09 16.76 -3.05
N PRO A 89 -2.50 17.94 -2.82
CA PRO A 89 -1.14 18.07 -2.29
C PRO A 89 -0.92 17.38 -0.95
N ILE A 90 0.33 17.01 -0.66
CA ILE A 90 0.74 16.50 0.67
C ILE A 90 0.41 17.55 1.75
N GLY A 91 -0.21 17.13 2.85
CA GLY A 91 -0.62 18.01 3.95
C GLY A 91 -1.88 18.83 3.69
N ASP A 92 -2.52 18.69 2.54
CA ASP A 92 -3.79 19.35 2.25
C ASP A 92 -4.90 18.90 3.21
N SER A 93 -5.61 19.86 3.81
CA SER A 93 -6.66 19.60 4.79
C SER A 93 -7.92 19.00 4.18
N GLU A 94 -8.22 19.26 2.90
CA GLU A 94 -9.34 18.66 2.17
C GLU A 94 -9.15 17.13 2.04
N ALA A 95 -7.89 16.69 1.93
CA ALA A 95 -7.53 15.29 1.82
C ALA A 95 -7.54 14.54 3.16
N ASN A 96 -7.56 15.23 4.31
CA ASN A 96 -7.31 14.63 5.61
C ASN A 96 -8.28 13.50 5.94
N THR A 97 -9.57 13.69 5.68
CA THR A 97 -10.59 12.66 5.97
C THR A 97 -10.29 11.38 5.20
N ALA A 98 -10.11 11.48 3.88
CA ALA A 98 -9.85 10.32 3.03
C ALA A 98 -8.49 9.66 3.37
N ARG A 99 -7.43 10.45 3.62
CA ARG A 99 -6.12 9.92 4.03
C ARG A 99 -6.17 9.20 5.37
N ARG A 100 -6.93 9.70 6.34
CA ARG A 100 -7.13 9.01 7.63
C ARG A 100 -7.91 7.73 7.48
N GLN A 101 -8.99 7.73 6.68
CA GLN A 101 -9.73 6.51 6.37
C GLN A 101 -8.86 5.46 5.66
N ALA A 102 -8.00 5.90 4.74
CA ALA A 102 -7.02 5.02 4.11
C ALA A 102 -6.01 4.46 5.12
N LEU A 103 -5.44 5.33 5.96
CA LEU A 103 -4.49 4.95 7.00
C LEU A 103 -5.08 3.91 7.96
N ASP A 104 -6.31 4.12 8.43
CA ASP A 104 -6.99 3.21 9.35
C ASP A 104 -7.25 1.85 8.69
N ALA A 105 -7.66 1.82 7.42
CA ALA A 105 -7.80 0.58 6.67
C ALA A 105 -6.46 -0.17 6.52
N TYR A 106 -5.38 0.53 6.21
CA TYR A 106 -4.05 -0.09 6.12
C TYR A 106 -3.53 -0.56 7.50
N ARG A 107 -3.84 0.14 8.60
CA ARG A 107 -3.52 -0.33 9.96
C ARG A 107 -4.25 -1.63 10.30
N THR A 108 -5.53 -1.74 9.97
CA THR A 108 -6.26 -3.00 10.17
C THR A 108 -5.66 -4.11 9.32
N ASP A 109 -5.27 -3.80 8.09
CA ASP A 109 -4.59 -4.77 7.22
C ASP A 109 -3.26 -5.26 7.81
N THR A 110 -2.41 -4.38 8.35
CA THR A 110 -1.14 -4.79 8.97
C THR A 110 -1.35 -5.64 10.24
N GLN A 111 -2.44 -5.43 10.97
CA GLN A 111 -2.79 -6.28 12.12
C GLN A 111 -3.21 -7.69 11.66
N LEU A 112 -3.97 -7.80 10.57
CA LEU A 112 -4.44 -9.08 10.02
C LEU A 112 -3.35 -9.82 9.22
N ARG A 113 -2.41 -9.07 8.64
CA ARG A 113 -1.33 -9.59 7.78
C ARG A 113 0.00 -8.91 8.12
N PRO A 114 0.58 -9.16 9.31
CA PRO A 114 1.77 -8.44 9.80
C PRO A 114 3.02 -8.65 8.96
N THR A 115 3.07 -9.71 8.15
CA THR A 115 4.18 -10.01 7.24
C THR A 115 3.93 -9.52 5.81
N TRP A 116 2.86 -8.73 5.56
CA TRP A 116 2.53 -8.24 4.22
C TRP A 116 3.16 -6.85 3.97
N PRO A 117 4.23 -6.76 3.17
CA PRO A 117 5.01 -5.52 3.06
C PRO A 117 4.25 -4.35 2.44
N TYR A 118 3.31 -4.61 1.53
CA TYR A 118 2.53 -3.56 0.88
C TYR A 118 1.62 -2.81 1.86
N ALA A 119 1.03 -3.49 2.84
CA ALA A 119 0.19 -2.81 3.83
C ALA A 119 1.03 -1.81 4.64
N TRP A 120 2.23 -2.23 5.04
CA TRP A 120 3.19 -1.37 5.75
C TRP A 120 3.70 -0.21 4.91
N SER A 121 4.00 -0.41 3.61
CA SER A 121 4.42 0.70 2.73
C SER A 121 3.32 1.73 2.59
N HIS A 122 2.06 1.30 2.51
CA HIS A 122 0.90 2.18 2.42
C HIS A 122 0.58 2.89 3.76
N VAL A 123 0.84 2.29 4.93
CA VAL A 123 0.84 3.02 6.20
C VAL A 123 1.87 4.15 6.16
N ALA A 124 3.12 3.86 5.76
CA ALA A 124 4.16 4.87 5.65
C ALA A 124 3.81 5.96 4.62
N LEU A 125 3.17 5.60 3.50
CA LEU A 125 2.68 6.53 2.49
C LEU A 125 1.64 7.49 3.08
N MET A 126 0.59 6.96 3.72
CA MET A 126 -0.47 7.80 4.29
C MET A 126 0.06 8.71 5.40
N LYS A 127 0.93 8.20 6.28
CA LYS A 127 1.62 9.00 7.30
C LYS A 127 2.44 10.13 6.68
N SER A 128 3.20 9.87 5.62
CA SER A 128 3.95 10.89 4.87
C SER A 128 3.02 11.94 4.24
N GLN A 129 1.91 11.51 3.62
CA GLN A 129 0.92 12.40 3.01
C GLN A 129 0.18 13.28 4.03
N LEU A 130 0.00 12.78 5.27
CA LEU A 130 -0.53 13.52 6.41
C LEU A 130 0.54 14.37 7.13
N VAL A 131 1.80 14.30 6.70
CA VAL A 131 2.95 15.00 7.33
C VAL A 131 3.20 14.51 8.78
N GLU A 132 2.77 13.29 9.10
CA GLU A 132 2.96 12.64 10.40
C GLU A 132 4.21 11.73 10.34
N LEU A 133 5.41 12.30 10.34
CA LEU A 133 6.69 11.57 10.19
C LEU A 133 7.25 11.07 11.54
N ASP A 134 6.37 10.46 12.35
CA ASP A 134 6.61 10.05 13.73
C ASP A 134 7.17 8.61 13.85
N GLU A 135 7.07 8.03 15.05
CA GLU A 135 7.50 6.66 15.32
C GLU A 135 6.74 5.63 14.50
N GLU A 136 5.43 5.84 14.26
CA GLU A 136 4.61 4.93 13.47
C GLU A 136 5.03 4.94 12.00
N PHE A 137 5.31 6.13 11.43
CA PHE A 137 5.90 6.22 10.09
C PHE A 137 7.20 5.41 10.00
N THR A 138 8.09 5.59 11.00
CA THR A 138 9.39 4.92 11.02
C THR A 138 9.23 3.41 11.15
N HIS A 139 8.34 2.95 12.03
CA HIS A 139 8.04 1.54 12.24
C HIS A 139 7.46 0.91 10.97
N ALA A 140 6.45 1.53 10.35
CA ALA A 140 5.84 1.03 9.12
C ALA A 140 6.85 0.94 7.97
N TYR A 141 7.69 1.97 7.80
CA TYR A 141 8.76 1.97 6.79
C TYR A 141 9.73 0.79 7.00
N GLN A 142 10.17 0.57 8.24
CA GLN A 142 11.05 -0.54 8.59
C GLN A 142 10.38 -1.90 8.38
N MET A 143 9.11 -2.06 8.79
CA MET A 143 8.36 -3.30 8.62
C MET A 143 8.17 -3.64 7.14
N ALA A 144 7.86 -2.65 6.30
CA ALA A 144 7.77 -2.84 4.84
C ALA A 144 9.10 -3.32 4.25
N LYS A 145 10.22 -2.71 4.65
CA LYS A 145 11.57 -3.11 4.22
C LYS A 145 11.93 -4.52 4.72
N GLN A 146 11.64 -4.84 5.98
CA GLN A 146 12.00 -6.13 6.61
C GLN A 146 11.17 -7.30 6.06
N THR A 147 9.89 -7.09 5.77
CA THR A 147 8.97 -8.12 5.28
C THR A 147 8.95 -8.23 3.75
N GLY A 148 9.55 -7.27 3.04
CA GLY A 148 9.67 -7.26 1.57
C GLY A 148 11.04 -6.85 1.02
N PRO A 149 12.20 -7.33 1.54
CA PRO A 149 13.51 -6.80 1.14
C PRO A 149 13.93 -7.19 -0.30
N TRP A 150 13.16 -8.05 -0.97
CA TRP A 150 13.36 -8.42 -2.39
C TRP A 150 12.19 -7.96 -3.28
N ARG A 151 11.17 -7.32 -2.70
CA ARG A 151 9.98 -6.88 -3.44
C ARG A 151 10.29 -5.55 -4.13
N ARG A 152 10.56 -5.63 -5.44
CA ARG A 152 10.94 -4.49 -6.29
C ARG A 152 9.98 -3.31 -6.14
N ASP A 153 8.68 -3.58 -6.18
CA ASP A 153 7.65 -2.55 -6.08
C ASP A 153 7.63 -1.88 -4.70
N THR A 154 7.72 -2.66 -3.62
CA THR A 154 7.79 -2.14 -2.25
C THR A 154 9.03 -1.28 -2.04
N LEU A 155 10.21 -1.74 -2.45
CA LEU A 155 11.44 -0.97 -2.31
C LEU A 155 11.38 0.33 -3.11
N PHE A 156 10.88 0.27 -4.34
CA PHE A 156 10.69 1.45 -5.18
C PHE A 156 9.72 2.43 -4.53
N GLU A 157 8.57 1.98 -4.04
CA GLU A 157 7.59 2.81 -3.35
C GLU A 157 8.17 3.48 -2.09
N LEU A 158 8.86 2.71 -1.24
CA LEU A 158 9.52 3.24 -0.04
C LEU A 158 10.59 4.28 -0.38
N SER A 159 11.36 4.08 -1.45
CA SER A 159 12.29 5.10 -1.96
C SER A 159 11.57 6.38 -2.33
N ARG A 160 10.46 6.28 -3.09
CA ARG A 160 9.67 7.46 -3.48
C ARG A 160 9.13 8.22 -2.27
N ILE A 161 8.49 7.51 -1.34
CA ILE A 161 7.96 8.08 -0.09
C ILE A 161 9.05 8.84 0.67
N GLY A 162 10.22 8.22 0.80
CA GLY A 162 11.36 8.79 1.50
C GLY A 162 11.96 10.02 0.83
N ILE A 163 12.11 9.99 -0.49
CA ILE A 163 12.63 11.10 -1.29
C ILE A 163 11.67 12.31 -1.20
N ASP A 164 10.37 12.08 -1.33
CA ASP A 164 9.36 13.14 -1.27
C ASP A 164 9.25 13.76 0.14
N ALA A 165 9.44 12.96 1.19
CA ALA A 165 9.42 13.43 2.58
C ALA A 165 10.75 14.04 3.06
N TRP A 166 11.82 13.93 2.27
CA TRP A 166 13.21 14.12 2.70
C TRP A 166 13.50 15.35 3.57
N PRO A 167 13.00 16.57 3.25
CA PRO A 167 13.34 17.77 4.03
C PRO A 167 12.94 17.67 5.50
N ARG A 168 11.92 16.88 5.81
CA ARG A 168 11.34 16.74 7.15
C ARG A 168 11.81 15.48 7.90
N LEU A 169 12.61 14.63 7.26
CA LEU A 169 13.08 13.38 7.86
C LEU A 169 14.20 13.62 8.88
N SER A 170 14.15 12.83 9.97
CA SER A 170 15.24 12.72 10.94
C SER A 170 16.49 12.10 10.31
N PRO A 171 17.69 12.25 10.92
CA PRO A 171 18.90 11.61 10.42
C PRO A 171 18.79 10.09 10.26
N LEU A 172 18.09 9.42 11.20
CA LEU A 172 17.83 7.99 11.12
C LEU A 172 16.94 7.64 9.92
N GLN A 173 15.83 8.36 9.73
CA GLN A 173 14.93 8.16 8.61
C GLN A 173 15.63 8.42 7.27
N LYS A 174 16.44 9.48 7.16
CA LYS A 174 17.24 9.77 5.96
C LYS A 174 18.16 8.61 5.59
N ARG A 175 18.82 7.99 6.57
CA ARG A 175 19.65 6.80 6.34
C ARG A 175 18.81 5.63 5.80
N LEU A 176 17.65 5.36 6.41
CA LEU A 176 16.74 4.29 5.93
C LEU A 176 16.33 4.51 4.47
N VAL A 177 16.04 5.75 4.08
CA VAL A 177 15.68 6.10 2.70
C VAL A 177 16.84 5.86 1.74
N LEU A 178 18.05 6.30 2.09
CA LEU A 178 19.24 6.09 1.27
C LEU A 178 19.51 4.60 1.08
N GLU A 179 19.55 3.82 2.16
CA GLU A 179 19.73 2.36 2.13
C GLU A 179 18.69 1.68 1.23
N THR A 180 17.42 2.03 1.41
CA THR A 180 16.30 1.44 0.65
C THR A 180 16.40 1.78 -0.82
N THR A 181 16.85 3.00 -1.15
CA THR A 181 17.06 3.45 -2.54
C THR A 181 18.21 2.74 -3.21
N VAL A 182 19.33 2.53 -2.50
CA VAL A 182 20.43 1.68 -2.98
C VAL A 182 19.91 0.27 -3.26
N GLN A 183 19.18 -0.32 -2.30
CA GLN A 183 18.63 -1.66 -2.44
C GLN A 183 17.63 -1.78 -3.59
N ALA A 184 16.77 -0.78 -3.81
CA ALA A 184 15.82 -0.73 -4.91
C ALA A 184 16.50 -0.76 -6.28
N ILE A 185 17.64 -0.05 -6.41
CA ILE A 185 18.45 0.01 -7.64
C ILE A 185 19.19 -1.31 -7.89
N ILE A 186 19.77 -1.90 -6.84
CA ILE A 186 20.47 -3.19 -6.93
C ILE A 186 19.49 -4.31 -7.31
N THR A 187 18.29 -4.30 -6.70
CA THR A 187 17.27 -5.34 -6.93
C THR A 187 16.62 -5.22 -8.30
N ASP A 188 16.46 -4.01 -8.83
CA ASP A 188 15.91 -3.77 -10.17
C ASP A 188 16.54 -2.56 -10.87
N ARG A 189 17.32 -2.81 -11.92
CA ARG A 189 17.95 -1.75 -12.72
C ARG A 189 16.94 -0.84 -13.42
N ARG A 190 15.69 -1.29 -13.63
CA ARG A 190 14.62 -0.45 -14.21
C ARG A 190 14.28 0.74 -13.32
N ASN A 191 14.62 0.68 -12.02
CA ASN A 191 14.42 1.77 -11.08
C ASN A 191 15.43 2.92 -11.23
N ILE A 192 16.58 2.70 -11.91
CA ILE A 192 17.65 3.72 -12.02
C ILE A 192 17.13 5.03 -12.58
N ARG A 193 16.44 4.98 -13.74
CA ARG A 193 15.93 6.19 -14.40
C ARG A 193 14.89 6.93 -13.55
N PRO A 194 13.76 6.31 -13.13
CA PRO A 194 12.74 7.04 -12.37
C PRO A 194 13.25 7.56 -11.02
N LEU A 195 14.12 6.81 -10.32
CA LEU A 195 14.71 7.29 -9.07
C LEU A 195 15.73 8.41 -9.30
N THR A 196 16.50 8.38 -10.39
CA THR A 196 17.38 9.49 -10.77
C THR A 196 16.58 10.77 -11.03
N GLU A 197 15.49 10.67 -11.79
CA GLU A 197 14.60 11.80 -12.09
C GLU A 197 14.03 12.38 -10.78
N GLN A 198 13.52 11.53 -9.88
CA GLN A 198 12.96 11.98 -8.61
C GLN A 198 14.02 12.58 -7.68
N LEU A 199 15.20 11.97 -7.57
CA LEU A 199 16.32 12.50 -6.78
C LEU A 199 16.78 13.86 -7.30
N ASN A 200 16.80 14.07 -8.63
CA ASN A 200 17.12 15.37 -9.21
C ASN A 200 16.06 16.41 -8.88
N ASN A 201 14.77 16.06 -9.02
CA ASN A 201 13.66 16.95 -8.67
C ASN A 201 13.71 17.37 -7.19
N ALA A 202 14.08 16.45 -6.31
CA ALA A 202 14.27 16.71 -4.88
C ALA A 202 15.62 17.37 -4.53
N ARG A 203 16.51 17.59 -5.50
CA ARG A 203 17.89 18.09 -5.31
C ARG A 203 18.74 17.22 -4.38
N LEU A 204 18.52 15.91 -4.39
CA LEU A 204 19.19 14.91 -3.54
C LEU A 204 20.19 14.05 -4.28
N PHE A 205 20.27 14.16 -5.60
CA PHE A 205 21.08 13.27 -6.43
C PHE A 205 22.56 13.24 -6.00
N ALA A 206 23.18 14.40 -5.76
CA ALA A 206 24.57 14.46 -5.29
C ALA A 206 24.75 13.78 -3.92
N THR A 207 23.86 14.06 -2.96
CA THR A 207 23.86 13.44 -1.62
C THR A 207 23.72 11.93 -1.71
N PHE A 208 22.78 11.46 -2.55
CA PHE A 208 22.59 10.05 -2.81
C PHE A 208 23.84 9.42 -3.41
N CYS A 209 24.49 10.05 -4.39
CA CYS A 209 25.68 9.50 -5.02
C CYS A 209 26.90 9.39 -4.08
N VAL A 210 27.06 10.33 -3.13
CA VAL A 210 28.06 10.19 -2.07
C VAL A 210 27.80 8.94 -1.24
N TYR A 211 26.55 8.73 -0.81
CA TYR A 211 26.18 7.54 -0.05
C TYR A 211 26.32 6.25 -0.88
N TYR A 212 25.81 6.24 -2.11
CA TYR A 212 25.83 5.07 -3.00
C TYR A 212 27.25 4.57 -3.25
N ARG A 213 28.19 5.48 -3.56
CA ARG A 213 29.61 5.14 -3.77
C ARG A 213 30.27 4.55 -2.52
N SER A 214 29.79 4.88 -1.32
CA SER A 214 30.30 4.28 -0.08
C SER A 214 29.85 2.83 0.15
N GLN A 215 28.79 2.39 -0.54
CA GLN A 215 28.16 1.07 -0.33
C GLN A 215 28.50 0.05 -1.42
N THR A 216 29.02 0.48 -2.58
CA THR A 216 29.26 -0.41 -3.72
C THR A 216 30.70 -0.25 -4.24
N ASP A 217 31.53 -1.29 -4.07
CA ASP A 217 32.93 -1.30 -4.53
C ASP A 217 33.09 -1.39 -6.05
N ASN A 218 32.04 -1.78 -6.78
CA ASN A 218 32.14 -2.09 -8.20
C ASN A 218 30.85 -1.70 -8.96
N LEU A 219 30.97 -0.72 -9.86
CA LEU A 219 30.00 -0.27 -10.88
C LEU A 219 28.64 0.27 -10.38
N ALA A 220 28.26 1.46 -10.89
CA ALA A 220 27.23 1.52 -11.93
C ALA A 220 26.95 2.97 -12.37
N SER A 221 26.74 3.13 -13.67
CA SER A 221 26.47 4.33 -14.48
C SER A 221 25.50 5.39 -13.94
N MET A 222 24.81 5.15 -12.83
CA MET A 222 23.88 6.13 -12.26
C MET A 222 24.64 7.32 -11.67
N CYS A 223 25.74 7.07 -10.95
CA CYS A 223 26.50 8.10 -10.22
C CYS A 223 27.90 8.31 -10.79
N SER A 224 28.10 8.03 -12.08
CA SER A 224 29.34 8.27 -12.84
C SER A 224 29.33 9.64 -13.51
#